data_AF-A0A9E4C8P2-F1
#
_entry.id   AF-A0A9E4C8P2-F1
#
_cell.length_a   1.000
_cell.length_b   1.000
_cell.length_c   1.000
_cell.angle_alpha   90.00
_cell.angle_beta   90.00
_cell.angle_gamma   90.00
#
_symmetry.space_group_name_H-M   'P 1'
#
loop_
_entity.id
_entity.type
_entity.pdbx_description
1 polymer ?
#
loop_
_entity_poly.entity_id
_entity_poly.type
_entity_poly.pdbx_seq_one_letter_code
_entity_poly.pdbx_strand_id
1 'polypeptide(L)'
;MSHSRPGRFNVCLLWPIVCFGLLGGVVCSTAAAESPVDFAQDVRPLLSDTCYHCHGPDKKGRDSELRLDTRDGAFADLGGYRAIEPGDASKSELLRRITSDDPELHMPPVDSGRKLTAGQIDLLRR
;
A
#
# COMPACT_ATOMS: atom_id res chain seq x y z
N MET A 1 53.49 17.65 11.95
CA MET A 1 54.47 16.98 12.83
C MET A 1 54.16 15.48 12.77
N SER A 2 54.94 14.74 11.98
CA SER A 2 56.01 13.87 12.50
C SER A 2 55.41 12.67 13.24
N HIS A 3 55.19 11.56 12.53
CA HIS A 3 56.11 10.40 12.52
C HIS A 3 56.36 9.81 13.90
N SER A 4 55.88 8.57 14.09
CA SER A 4 56.68 7.40 14.53
C SER A 4 55.77 6.18 14.65
N ARG A 5 56.10 4.93 14.29
CA ARG A 5 57.10 4.26 13.45
C ARG A 5 56.67 2.75 13.40
N PRO A 6 57.27 1.91 12.54
CA PRO A 6 56.67 0.70 11.99
C PRO A 6 56.99 -0.60 12.74
N GLY A 7 56.14 -1.62 12.57
CA GLY A 7 56.44 -3.02 12.83
C GLY A 7 56.43 -3.80 11.52
N ARG A 8 57.62 -4.13 11.03
CA ARG A 8 57.87 -4.93 9.83
C ARG A 8 58.15 -6.34 10.34
N PHE A 9 57.38 -7.34 9.93
CA PHE A 9 57.85 -8.72 9.96
C PHE A 9 57.53 -9.42 8.65
N ASN A 10 58.58 -10.05 8.15
CA ASN A 10 58.77 -10.64 6.84
C ASN A 10 57.67 -11.62 6.41
N VAL A 11 57.37 -11.52 5.12
CA VAL A 11 57.26 -12.61 4.15
C VAL A 11 57.56 -14.00 4.71
N CYS A 12 56.56 -14.86 4.66
CA CYS A 12 56.72 -16.30 4.49
C CYS A 12 55.81 -16.68 3.30
N LEU A 13 56.40 -16.71 2.11
CA LEU A 13 56.60 -17.95 1.35
C LEU A 13 55.27 -18.62 0.94
N LEU A 14 54.95 -18.35 -0.32
CA LEU A 14 54.24 -19.22 -1.27
C LEU A 14 54.15 -20.68 -0.81
N TRP A 15 52.92 -21.15 -0.61
CA TRP A 15 52.55 -22.53 -0.90
C TRP A 15 51.07 -22.60 -1.31
N PRO A 16 50.64 -23.69 -2.00
CA PRO A 16 50.00 -23.63 -3.28
C PRO A 16 48.48 -23.78 -3.18
N ILE A 17 47.85 -23.60 -4.32
CA ILE A 17 46.48 -23.99 -4.65
C ILE A 17 46.16 -25.38 -4.06
N VAL A 18 45.24 -25.46 -3.11
CA VAL A 18 44.51 -26.70 -2.77
C VAL A 18 43.06 -26.38 -2.48
N CYS A 19 42.25 -26.65 -3.50
CA CYS A 19 40.94 -27.32 -3.48
C CYS A 19 39.86 -26.94 -2.45
N PHE A 20 38.68 -26.75 -3.04
CA PHE A 20 37.40 -27.30 -2.59
C PHE A 20 36.69 -26.60 -1.43
N GLY A 21 35.61 -25.93 -1.77
CA GLY A 21 34.63 -25.49 -0.79
C GLY A 21 33.66 -24.47 -1.37
N LEU A 22 32.94 -24.86 -2.41
CA LEU A 22 31.71 -24.17 -2.84
C LEU A 22 30.67 -24.30 -1.70
N LEU A 23 30.85 -23.52 -0.62
CA LEU A 23 29.79 -23.27 0.35
C LEU A 23 28.81 -22.30 -0.30
N GLY A 24 27.93 -22.85 -1.14
CA GLY A 24 26.72 -22.18 -1.58
C GLY A 24 25.87 -21.87 -0.35
N GLY A 25 25.97 -20.64 0.14
CA GLY A 25 25.11 -20.14 1.20
C GLY A 25 23.66 -20.24 0.74
N VAL A 26 22.89 -21.10 1.38
CA VAL A 26 21.43 -21.14 1.22
C VAL A 26 20.89 -19.84 1.82
N VAL A 27 20.65 -18.86 0.95
CA VAL A 27 19.96 -17.63 1.31
C VAL A 27 18.49 -17.98 1.49
N CYS A 28 18.11 -18.30 2.73
CA CYS A 28 16.73 -18.52 3.10
C CYS A 28 15.99 -17.17 2.98
N SER A 29 15.29 -16.94 1.86
CA SER A 29 14.43 -15.79 1.71
C SER A 29 13.28 -15.93 2.70
N THR A 30 13.33 -15.16 3.79
CA THR A 30 12.18 -14.98 4.68
C THR A 30 11.14 -14.17 3.91
N ALA A 31 10.11 -14.84 3.38
CA ALA A 31 8.92 -14.16 2.89
C ALA A 31 8.34 -13.37 4.06
N ALA A 32 8.40 -12.04 4.00
CA ALA A 32 7.75 -11.19 4.97
C ALA A 32 6.25 -11.41 4.85
N ALA A 33 5.64 -12.04 5.86
CA ALA A 33 4.20 -12.13 5.94
C ALA A 33 3.65 -10.70 6.08
N GLU A 34 2.81 -10.27 5.12
CA GLU A 34 2.14 -8.98 5.25
C GLU A 34 1.29 -8.98 6.51
N SER A 35 1.41 -7.91 7.30
CA SER A 35 0.56 -7.70 8.47
C SER A 35 -0.92 -7.70 8.07
N PRO A 36 -1.81 -8.19 8.94
CA PRO A 36 -3.24 -8.02 8.77
C PRO A 36 -3.61 -6.54 8.63
N VAL A 37 -4.57 -6.23 7.77
CA VAL A 37 -5.11 -4.88 7.62
C VAL A 37 -5.99 -4.54 8.82
N ASP A 38 -5.73 -3.41 9.46
CA ASP A 38 -6.58 -2.84 10.49
C ASP A 38 -7.40 -1.69 9.91
N PHE A 39 -8.72 -1.81 9.94
CA PHE A 39 -9.60 -0.79 9.38
C PHE A 39 -9.42 0.58 10.05
N ALA A 40 -9.23 0.62 11.37
CA ALA A 40 -9.19 1.86 12.12
C ALA A 40 -7.88 2.64 11.94
N GLN A 41 -6.77 1.92 11.73
CA GLN A 41 -5.43 2.49 11.54
C GLN A 41 -5.05 2.68 10.07
N ASP A 42 -5.43 1.75 9.20
CA ASP A 42 -4.97 1.75 7.81
C ASP A 42 -6.02 2.36 6.87
N VAL A 43 -7.26 1.87 6.94
CA VAL A 43 -8.31 2.20 5.96
C VAL A 43 -9.04 3.50 6.28
N ARG A 44 -9.43 3.71 7.54
CA ARG A 44 -10.24 4.86 7.93
C ARG A 44 -9.55 6.20 7.71
N PRO A 45 -8.24 6.39 8.03
CA PRO A 45 -7.56 7.64 7.71
C PRO A 45 -7.52 7.91 6.21
N LEU A 46 -7.30 6.87 5.41
CA LEU A 46 -7.33 6.96 3.95
C LEU A 46 -8.70 7.46 3.44
N LEU A 47 -9.79 6.86 3.90
CA LEU A 47 -11.15 7.27 3.51
C LEU A 47 -11.49 8.69 4.00
N SER A 48 -10.99 9.07 5.17
CA SER A 48 -11.16 10.43 5.71
C SER A 48 -10.51 11.49 4.82
N ASP A 49 -9.28 11.23 4.39
CA ASP A 49 -8.51 12.19 3.60
C ASP A 49 -9.01 12.28 2.15
N THR A 50 -9.46 11.15 1.59
CA THR A 50 -9.74 11.03 0.15
C THR A 50 -11.22 10.99 -0.23
N CYS A 51 -12.10 10.47 0.64
CA CYS A 51 -13.48 10.16 0.26
C CYS A 51 -14.53 10.98 1.02
N TYR A 52 -14.34 11.23 2.31
CA TYR A 52 -15.41 11.80 3.16
C TYR A 52 -15.75 13.25 2.88
N HIS A 53 -14.93 13.96 2.11
CA HIS A 53 -15.27 15.31 1.69
C HIS A 53 -16.58 15.33 0.88
N CYS A 54 -16.73 14.40 -0.05
CA CYS A 54 -17.88 14.29 -0.97
C CYS A 54 -18.86 13.17 -0.58
N HIS A 55 -18.43 12.20 0.24
CA HIS A 55 -19.23 11.02 0.62
C HIS A 55 -19.25 10.76 2.14
N GLY A 56 -19.07 11.80 2.94
CA GLY A 56 -18.98 11.70 4.40
C GLY A 56 -20.18 12.29 5.16
N PRO A 57 -19.99 12.65 6.43
CA PRO A 57 -21.09 13.06 7.31
C PRO A 57 -21.65 14.45 6.96
N ASP A 58 -20.85 15.34 6.37
CA ASP A 58 -21.27 16.70 6.03
C ASP A 58 -22.24 16.71 4.85
N LYS A 59 -23.53 16.95 5.15
CA LYS A 59 -24.57 17.01 4.11
C LYS A 59 -24.35 18.12 3.09
N LYS A 60 -23.66 19.21 3.44
CA LYS A 60 -23.46 20.35 2.54
C LYS A 60 -22.34 20.09 1.53
N GLY A 61 -21.33 19.31 1.92
CA GLY A 61 -20.24 18.90 1.06
C GLY A 61 -20.50 17.61 0.28
N ARG A 62 -21.61 16.91 0.54
CA ARG A 62 -21.93 15.67 -0.17
C ARG A 62 -22.42 15.92 -1.58
N ASP A 63 -21.74 15.29 -2.53
CA ASP A 63 -22.11 15.31 -3.96
C ASP A 63 -23.12 14.20 -4.32
N SER A 64 -23.39 13.30 -3.38
CA SER A 64 -24.42 12.25 -3.50
C SER A 64 -24.95 11.82 -2.13
N GLU A 65 -26.02 11.03 -2.13
CA GLU A 65 -26.55 10.42 -0.90
C GLU A 65 -25.66 9.29 -0.34
N LEU A 66 -24.56 8.93 -1.03
CA LEU A 66 -23.64 7.90 -0.59
C LEU A 66 -22.90 8.30 0.71
N ARG A 67 -22.82 7.35 1.65
CA ARG A 67 -22.20 7.52 2.97
C ARG A 67 -21.12 6.48 3.20
N LEU A 68 -19.88 6.80 2.86
CA LEU A 68 -18.73 5.92 3.09
C LEU A 68 -18.24 5.96 4.55
N ASP A 69 -18.62 6.98 5.31
CA ASP A 69 -18.26 7.15 6.72
C ASP A 69 -19.06 6.25 7.68
N THR A 70 -20.12 5.60 7.19
CA THR A 70 -20.96 4.70 7.96
C THR A 70 -20.96 3.31 7.35
N ARG A 71 -21.00 2.27 8.20
CA ARG A 71 -21.10 0.88 7.73
C ARG A 71 -22.32 0.66 6.84
N ASP A 72 -23.49 1.12 7.29
CA ASP A 72 -24.75 0.89 6.58
C ASP A 72 -24.75 1.58 5.21
N GLY A 73 -24.20 2.79 5.12
CA GLY A 73 -24.09 3.51 3.86
C GLY A 73 -23.05 2.91 2.90
N ALA A 74 -21.91 2.48 3.42
CA ALA A 74 -20.84 1.86 2.62
C ALA A 74 -21.30 0.54 1.99
N PHE A 75 -22.14 -0.21 2.71
CA PHE A 75 -22.70 -1.48 2.26
C PHE A 75 -24.13 -1.37 1.75
N ALA A 76 -24.69 -0.17 1.57
CA ALA A 76 -26.05 -0.02 1.07
C ALA A 76 -26.18 -0.55 -0.36
N ASP A 77 -27.37 -1.05 -0.70
CA ASP A 77 -27.74 -1.30 -2.08
C ASP A 77 -28.07 0.03 -2.77
N LEU A 78 -27.41 0.30 -3.89
CA LEU A 78 -27.49 1.52 -4.69
C LEU A 78 -28.29 1.30 -5.98
N GLY A 79 -29.14 0.27 -6.01
CA GLY A 79 -29.99 -0.07 -7.15
C GLY A 79 -29.46 -1.25 -7.97
N GLY A 80 -28.96 -2.28 -7.29
CA GLY A 80 -28.39 -3.49 -7.89
C GLY A 80 -26.87 -3.61 -7.74
N TYR A 81 -26.22 -2.69 -7.05
CA TYR A 81 -24.79 -2.70 -6.76
C TYR A 81 -24.50 -2.01 -5.42
N ARG A 82 -23.29 -2.19 -4.86
CA ARG A 82 -22.87 -1.57 -3.60
C ARG A 82 -21.60 -0.75 -3.80
N ALA A 83 -21.42 0.29 -2.99
CA ALA A 83 -20.16 1.02 -2.95
C ALA A 83 -19.02 0.09 -2.53
N ILE A 84 -19.22 -0.68 -1.48
CA ILE A 84 -18.34 -1.76 -1.05
C ILE A 84 -19.16 -3.06 -0.95
N GLU A 85 -18.75 -4.08 -1.70
CA GLU A 85 -19.33 -5.42 -1.65
C GLU A 85 -18.54 -6.28 -0.65
N PRO A 86 -19.14 -6.71 0.46
CA PRO A 86 -18.45 -7.50 1.48
C PRO A 86 -17.91 -8.81 0.93
N GLY A 87 -16.61 -9.05 1.11
CA GLY A 87 -15.94 -10.29 0.69
C GLY A 87 -15.60 -10.38 -0.80
N ASP A 88 -15.97 -9.38 -1.61
CA ASP A 88 -15.60 -9.33 -3.02
C ASP A 88 -15.31 -7.89 -3.48
N ALA A 89 -14.09 -7.44 -3.25
CA ALA A 89 -13.64 -6.10 -3.65
C ALA A 89 -13.79 -5.85 -5.17
N SER A 90 -13.75 -6.90 -6.00
CA SER A 90 -13.87 -6.77 -7.45
C SER A 90 -15.28 -6.37 -7.92
N LYS A 91 -16.30 -6.65 -7.10
CA LYS A 91 -17.70 -6.22 -7.32
C LYS A 91 -18.02 -4.86 -6.71
N SER A 92 -17.09 -4.26 -5.98
CA SER A 92 -17.28 -2.98 -5.32
C SER A 92 -17.20 -1.83 -6.32
N GLU A 93 -18.23 -0.98 -6.35
CA GLU A 93 -18.23 0.24 -7.17
C GLU A 93 -17.08 1.18 -6.79
N LEU A 94 -16.69 1.21 -5.52
CA LEU A 94 -15.53 1.97 -5.03
C LEU A 94 -14.28 1.60 -5.84
N LEU A 95 -13.99 0.31 -6.00
CA LEU A 95 -12.79 -0.12 -6.70
C LEU A 95 -12.84 0.26 -8.17
N ARG A 96 -14.02 0.10 -8.80
CA ARG A 96 -14.25 0.49 -10.20
C ARG A 96 -13.95 1.97 -10.44
N ARG A 97 -14.37 2.85 -9.54
CA ARG A 97 -14.17 4.31 -9.68
C ARG A 97 -12.73 4.75 -9.43
N ILE A 98 -12.07 4.19 -8.42
CA ILE A 98 -10.68 4.59 -8.12
C ILE A 98 -9.66 4.07 -9.15
N THR A 99 -10.04 3.07 -9.95
CA THR A 99 -9.22 2.55 -11.07
C THR A 99 -9.78 2.88 -12.45
N SER A 100 -10.79 3.74 -12.54
CA SER A 100 -11.36 4.15 -13.84
C SER A 100 -10.40 5.07 -14.58
N ASP A 101 -10.22 4.85 -15.88
CA ASP A 101 -9.52 5.76 -16.79
C ASP A 101 -10.42 6.89 -17.30
N ASP A 102 -11.74 6.75 -17.15
CA ASP A 102 -12.73 7.79 -17.50
C ASP A 102 -12.72 8.90 -16.44
N PRO A 103 -12.36 10.15 -16.79
CA PRO A 103 -12.30 11.27 -15.86
C PRO A 103 -13.65 11.63 -15.22
N GLU A 104 -14.79 11.33 -15.88
CA GLU A 104 -16.12 11.62 -15.34
C GLU A 104 -16.55 10.59 -14.28
N LEU A 105 -15.98 9.39 -14.33
CA LEU A 105 -16.23 8.31 -13.38
C LEU A 105 -15.16 8.19 -12.30
N HIS A 106 -13.95 8.69 -12.58
CA HIS A 106 -12.79 8.57 -11.71
C HIS A 106 -13.03 9.28 -10.39
N MET A 107 -12.78 8.56 -9.29
CA MET A 107 -12.84 9.10 -7.94
C MET A 107 -11.48 8.91 -7.24
N PRO A 108 -10.96 9.92 -6.51
CA PRO A 108 -11.51 11.27 -6.38
C PRO A 108 -11.49 12.05 -7.71
N PRO A 109 -12.38 13.03 -7.92
CA PRO A 109 -12.37 13.87 -9.10
C PRO A 109 -11.02 14.58 -9.27
N VAL A 110 -10.59 14.81 -10.51
CA VAL A 110 -9.25 15.38 -10.81
C VAL A 110 -9.08 16.78 -10.22
N ASP A 111 -10.16 17.57 -10.17
CA ASP A 111 -10.21 18.91 -9.59
C ASP A 111 -10.28 18.93 -8.06
N SER A 112 -10.49 17.78 -7.41
CA SER A 112 -10.49 17.67 -5.94
C SER A 112 -9.10 17.84 -5.31
N GLY A 113 -8.03 17.75 -6.12
CA GLY A 113 -6.64 17.79 -5.66
C GLY A 113 -6.20 16.58 -4.84
N ARG A 114 -7.05 15.54 -4.72
CA ARG A 114 -6.78 14.32 -3.97
C ARG A 114 -6.47 13.18 -4.95
N LYS A 115 -5.52 12.33 -4.60
CA LYS A 115 -5.14 11.18 -5.42
C LYS A 115 -4.73 10.00 -4.56
N LEU A 116 -5.12 8.81 -5.00
CA LEU A 116 -4.69 7.56 -4.39
C LEU A 116 -3.38 7.08 -5.04
N THR A 117 -2.47 6.61 -4.20
CA THR A 117 -1.28 5.87 -4.63
C THR A 117 -1.65 4.42 -4.93
N ALA A 118 -0.79 3.71 -5.67
CA ALA A 118 -0.99 2.29 -5.95
C ALA A 118 -1.12 1.46 -4.65
N GLY A 119 -0.30 1.74 -3.64
CA GLY A 119 -0.37 1.04 -2.34
C GLY A 119 -1.67 1.30 -1.58
N GLN A 120 -2.24 2.51 -1.69
CA GLN A 120 -3.55 2.82 -1.09
C GLN A 120 -4.70 2.13 -1.84
N ILE A 121 -4.62 2.02 -3.17
CA ILE A 121 -5.60 1.26 -3.95
C ILE A 121 -5.55 -0.22 -3.57
N ASP A 122 -4.35 -0.79 -3.45
CA ASP A 122 -4.18 -2.17 -3.02
C ASP A 122 -4.64 -2.40 -1.58
N LEU A 123 -4.45 -1.43 -0.68
CA LEU A 123 -5.01 -1.48 0.67
C LEU A 123 -6.55 -1.58 0.64
N LEU A 124 -7.21 -0.84 -0.26
CA LEU A 124 -8.67 -0.86 -0.43
C LEU A 124 -9.19 -2.12 -1.15
N ARG A 125 -8.31 -2.94 -1.75
CA ARG A 125 -8.68 -4.22 -2.38
C ARG A 125 -8.72 -5.40 -1.41
N ARG A 126 -8.05 -5.29 -0.28
CA ARG A 126 -7.88 -6.37 0.71
C ARG A 126 -9.09 -6.48 1.63
#